data_AF-A0AAE9YUI8-F1
#
_entry.id   AF-A0AAE9YUI8-F1
#
_cell.length_a   1.000
_cell.length_b   1.000
_cell.length_c   1.000
_cell.angle_alpha   90.00
_cell.angle_beta   90.00
_cell.angle_gamma   90.00
#
_symmetry.space_group_name_H-M   'P 1'
#
loop_
_entity.id
_entity.type
_entity.pdbx_description
1 polymer ?
#
loop_
_entity_poly.entity_id
_entity_poly.type
_entity_poly.pdbx_seq_one_letter_code
_entity_poly.pdbx_strand_id
1 'polypeptide(L)'
;MKQLPPKLFAPLLLLASTAVNADTAPIEPVLVPLKNAADKIDIQMGKYEVTVAEFSRFIKATGYQVPQKCMLFSSSKWPSPENPGKWDEPELISDPYRPVVCVGTLGAMAYTEWLAKTTGKPYRLAELNEWRYAASEGKKSRFAFGEDYHQKQICDYENVEDYANVAGLKRDHQVRYDSSANCNDGAVYHTVVGMYRANKFGLHDMMGNVKELLQTCLKNDEKAPGGCAEYAVAGEAWHWQARGVNNPDWIAADFYGSIEGFRLVLDSKETQAQSASTASFIKDLAKAQQKAQKSHQRLKSLPLSPTGLTANLLKNNQVELNWLPVTGNDISYSIYRSYLDPEGKVSRKPQKIAEGVKQASFIDQLTGKGPASYTVFANSSAGESMASNEASAGVHKAFKPGERIQAEHYQAKRHTWVRDNKQEQSVGLSDNENHYATGQKPFLPAWLKFNFNSDYTGQGTLKMRLRSQDGASFEIWQGHHLVARLTGGKSDAFSEITADVSLIASQQPLEIRAANQSWLLIDWFEFSL
;
A
#
# COMPACT_ATOMS: atom_id res chain seq x y z
N MET A 1 79.21 33.12 -36.54
CA MET A 1 77.75 32.89 -36.48
C MET A 1 77.32 32.94 -35.02
N LYS A 2 76.29 33.73 -34.71
CA LYS A 2 75.91 34.21 -33.37
C LYS A 2 75.34 33.10 -32.49
N GLN A 3 75.83 32.96 -31.25
CA GLN A 3 75.15 32.28 -30.14
C GLN A 3 74.18 33.26 -29.47
N LEU A 4 72.93 32.83 -29.26
CA LEU A 4 71.91 33.53 -28.47
C LEU A 4 71.84 32.97 -27.03
N PRO A 5 71.41 33.78 -26.03
CA PRO A 5 71.43 33.43 -24.61
C PRO A 5 70.18 32.65 -24.14
N PRO A 6 70.19 32.05 -22.92
CA PRO A 6 69.13 31.18 -22.43
C PRO A 6 67.89 31.96 -21.95
N LYS A 7 66.70 31.41 -22.22
CA LYS A 7 65.42 31.96 -21.76
C LYS A 7 65.14 31.53 -20.31
N LEU A 8 64.79 32.51 -19.45
CA LEU A 8 64.21 32.29 -18.13
C LEU A 8 62.85 31.57 -18.24
N PHE A 9 62.64 30.56 -17.40
CA PHE A 9 61.33 29.99 -17.09
C PHE A 9 60.65 30.82 -15.98
N ALA A 10 59.43 31.27 -16.21
CA ALA A 10 58.49 31.69 -15.16
C ALA A 10 57.39 30.63 -15.06
N PRO A 11 57.00 30.16 -13.85
CA PRO A 11 55.92 29.20 -13.73
C PRO A 11 54.58 29.92 -13.88
N LEU A 12 53.79 29.44 -14.85
CA LEU A 12 52.39 29.80 -15.02
C LEU A 12 51.60 29.11 -13.90
N LEU A 13 51.10 29.86 -12.91
CA LEU A 13 50.12 29.33 -11.96
C LEU A 13 48.84 28.97 -12.75
N LEU A 14 48.59 27.68 -12.94
CA LEU A 14 47.26 27.20 -13.33
C LEU A 14 46.31 27.43 -12.16
N LEU A 15 45.40 28.39 -12.32
CA LEU A 15 44.16 28.45 -11.55
C LEU A 15 43.28 27.26 -12.01
N ALA A 16 43.46 26.11 -11.37
CA ALA A 16 42.59 24.96 -11.56
C ALA A 16 41.21 25.24 -10.95
N SER A 17 40.21 25.21 -11.83
CA SER A 17 38.76 25.22 -11.64
C SER A 17 38.24 24.92 -10.23
N THR A 18 37.72 25.94 -9.54
CA THR A 18 36.86 25.77 -8.36
C THR A 18 35.47 25.20 -8.68
N ALA A 19 35.05 25.23 -9.95
CA ALA A 19 33.72 24.80 -10.38
C ALA A 19 33.54 23.26 -10.48
N VAL A 20 34.60 22.51 -10.84
CA VAL A 20 34.50 21.04 -11.01
C VAL A 20 34.37 20.31 -9.66
N ASN A 21 34.80 20.94 -8.56
CA ASN A 21 34.85 20.32 -7.24
C ASN A 21 33.53 20.50 -6.43
N ALA A 22 32.65 21.44 -6.82
CA ALA A 22 31.41 21.72 -6.10
C ALA A 22 30.32 20.66 -6.32
N ASP A 23 30.30 20.03 -7.51
CA ASP A 23 29.27 19.08 -7.93
C ASP A 23 29.55 17.62 -7.50
N THR A 24 30.76 17.34 -6.98
CA THR A 24 31.18 16.01 -6.50
C THR A 24 31.38 15.96 -4.98
N ALA A 25 31.53 17.10 -4.31
CA ALA A 25 31.61 17.15 -2.84
C ALA A 25 30.34 16.57 -2.21
N PRO A 26 30.40 15.73 -1.17
CA PRO A 26 29.20 15.12 -0.60
C PRO A 26 28.22 16.17 -0.05
N ILE A 27 26.92 15.87 -0.14
CA ILE A 27 25.91 16.47 0.71
C ILE A 27 25.81 15.53 1.92
N GLU A 28 26.33 15.96 3.06
CA GLU A 28 26.19 15.19 4.30
C GLU A 28 24.76 15.31 4.83
N PRO A 29 24.20 14.24 5.43
CA PRO A 29 22.84 14.26 5.94
C PRO A 29 22.67 15.28 7.06
N VAL A 30 21.46 15.83 7.18
CA VAL A 30 21.05 16.50 8.42
C VAL A 30 20.85 15.42 9.47
N LEU A 31 21.61 15.47 10.56
CA LEU A 31 21.60 14.42 11.58
C LEU A 31 20.81 14.85 12.82
N VAL A 32 20.13 13.88 13.45
CA VAL A 32 19.51 14.01 14.77
C VAL A 32 20.10 12.99 15.74
N PRO A 33 20.38 13.36 17.01
CA PRO A 33 20.95 12.44 17.98
C PRO A 33 19.88 11.47 18.52
N LEU A 34 20.25 10.20 18.62
CA LEU A 34 19.43 9.14 19.20
C LEU A 34 20.18 8.45 20.34
N LYS A 35 19.55 8.42 21.51
CA LYS A 35 20.15 7.82 22.71
C LYS A 35 19.15 6.94 23.46
N ASN A 36 19.50 5.66 23.58
CA ASN A 36 18.80 4.69 24.41
C ASN A 36 19.80 3.73 25.04
N ALA A 37 20.07 3.93 26.33
CA ALA A 37 21.03 3.12 27.07
C ALA A 37 20.60 1.64 27.17
N ALA A 38 19.29 1.36 27.24
CA ALA A 38 18.79 -0.01 27.38
C ALA A 38 19.13 -0.87 26.16
N ASP A 39 19.02 -0.27 24.96
CA ASP A 39 19.28 -0.95 23.68
C ASP A 39 20.67 -0.66 23.11
N LYS A 40 21.55 -0.02 23.91
CA LYS A 40 22.91 0.39 23.52
C LYS A 40 22.95 1.28 22.27
N ILE A 41 21.94 2.13 22.10
CA ILE A 41 21.86 3.09 21.00
C ILE A 41 22.45 4.41 21.48
N ASP A 42 23.50 4.89 20.82
CA ASP A 42 24.12 6.20 21.03
C ASP A 42 24.74 6.66 19.70
N ILE A 43 23.87 7.09 18.80
CA ILE A 43 24.17 7.34 17.38
C ILE A 43 23.56 8.68 16.94
N GLN A 44 23.86 9.07 15.71
CA GLN A 44 23.11 10.09 14.97
C GLN A 44 22.44 9.47 13.75
N MET A 45 21.22 9.87 13.45
CA MET A 45 20.45 9.36 12.30
C MET A 45 20.07 10.49 11.35
N GLY A 46 20.06 10.19 10.05
CA GLY A 46 19.58 11.08 9.01
C GLY A 46 18.14 11.48 9.24
N LYS A 47 17.91 12.80 9.28
CA LYS A 47 16.61 13.43 9.43
C LYS A 47 15.60 12.97 8.37
N TYR A 48 16.11 12.73 7.17
CA TYR A 48 15.39 12.36 5.96
C TYR A 48 16.01 11.11 5.34
N GLU A 49 15.25 10.46 4.45
CA GLU A 49 15.78 9.49 3.49
C GLU A 49 16.82 10.16 2.58
N VAL A 50 17.80 9.39 2.08
CA VAL A 50 18.80 9.87 1.13
C VAL A 50 18.11 10.23 -0.18
N THR A 51 18.37 11.43 -0.66
CA THR A 51 17.74 11.99 -1.85
C THR A 51 18.47 11.69 -3.14
N VAL A 52 17.79 11.88 -4.27
CA VAL A 52 18.39 11.83 -5.61
C VAL A 52 19.58 12.78 -5.72
N ALA A 53 19.51 13.99 -5.15
CA ALA A 53 20.62 14.96 -5.14
C ALA A 53 21.87 14.39 -4.47
N GLU A 54 21.70 13.82 -3.28
CA GLU A 54 22.77 13.22 -2.47
C GLU A 54 23.42 12.05 -3.21
N PHE A 55 22.61 11.09 -3.66
CA PHE A 55 23.09 9.90 -4.35
C PHE A 55 23.72 10.22 -5.72
N SER A 56 23.22 11.24 -6.43
CA SER A 56 23.81 11.68 -7.69
C SER A 56 25.25 12.19 -7.52
N ARG A 57 25.60 12.78 -6.38
CA ARG A 57 26.98 13.21 -6.11
C ARG A 57 27.92 12.01 -5.93
N PHE A 58 27.44 10.95 -5.28
CA PHE A 58 28.18 9.69 -5.20
C PHE A 58 28.47 9.10 -6.58
N ILE A 59 27.44 9.00 -7.45
CA ILE A 59 27.63 8.49 -8.81
C ILE A 59 28.63 9.36 -9.58
N LYS A 60 28.49 10.69 -9.53
CA LYS A 60 29.41 11.61 -10.21
C LYS A 60 30.85 11.50 -9.70
N ALA A 61 31.03 11.32 -8.38
CA ALA A 61 32.35 11.25 -7.77
C ALA A 61 33.07 9.92 -8.01
N THR A 62 32.33 8.82 -8.17
CA THR A 62 32.89 7.45 -8.19
C THR A 62 32.75 6.74 -9.53
N GLY A 63 31.84 7.20 -10.40
CA GLY A 63 31.43 6.44 -11.59
C GLY A 63 30.63 5.18 -11.24
N TYR A 64 30.03 5.09 -10.04
CA TYR A 64 29.26 3.93 -9.60
C TYR A 64 28.17 3.55 -10.62
N GLN A 65 28.14 2.27 -10.98
CA GLN A 65 27.19 1.72 -11.94
C GLN A 65 25.97 1.17 -11.18
N VAL A 66 24.88 1.92 -11.20
CA VAL A 66 23.62 1.46 -10.59
C VAL A 66 23.00 0.36 -11.46
N PRO A 67 22.52 -0.74 -10.84
CA PRO A 67 21.87 -1.83 -11.55
C PRO A 67 20.73 -1.36 -12.48
N GLN A 68 20.67 -1.94 -13.67
CA GLN A 68 19.73 -1.56 -14.74
C GLN A 68 18.43 -2.38 -14.72
N LYS A 69 18.11 -2.97 -13.56
CA LYS A 69 16.87 -3.72 -13.31
C LYS A 69 16.18 -3.07 -12.12
N CYS A 70 15.00 -2.50 -12.29
CA CYS A 70 14.18 -1.97 -11.20
C CYS A 70 12.73 -2.39 -11.38
N MET A 71 12.12 -2.92 -10.32
CA MET A 71 10.68 -3.12 -10.23
C MET A 71 10.02 -1.75 -10.10
N LEU A 72 9.68 -1.16 -11.25
CA LEU A 72 9.32 0.24 -11.37
C LEU A 72 7.81 0.45 -11.23
N PHE A 73 7.45 1.20 -10.20
CA PHE A 73 6.17 1.84 -10.01
C PHE A 73 6.26 3.33 -10.38
N SER A 74 5.44 3.76 -11.33
CA SER A 74 5.40 5.15 -11.79
C SER A 74 4.03 5.48 -12.39
N SER A 75 3.76 6.73 -12.75
CA SER A 75 2.54 7.14 -13.46
C SER A 75 2.31 6.43 -14.80
N SER A 76 3.36 5.86 -15.42
CA SER A 76 3.26 5.20 -16.73
C SER A 76 3.64 3.72 -16.73
N LYS A 77 4.17 3.20 -15.61
CA LYS A 77 4.66 1.83 -15.51
C LYS A 77 4.17 1.16 -14.23
N TRP A 78 3.68 -0.07 -14.41
CA TRP A 78 3.42 -1.02 -13.33
C TRP A 78 4.59 -2.01 -13.24
N PRO A 79 5.01 -2.46 -12.04
CA PRO A 79 6.18 -3.33 -11.93
C PRO A 79 6.03 -4.62 -12.74
N SER A 80 7.07 -4.94 -13.51
CA SER A 80 7.14 -6.13 -14.36
C SER A 80 8.57 -6.68 -14.35
N PRO A 81 8.76 -7.98 -14.02
CA PRO A 81 10.05 -8.66 -14.18
C PRO A 81 10.49 -8.76 -15.65
N GLU A 82 9.54 -8.81 -16.58
CA GLU A 82 9.80 -8.96 -18.02
C GLU A 82 10.28 -7.65 -18.67
N ASN A 83 9.83 -6.51 -18.15
CA ASN A 83 10.21 -5.19 -18.64
C ASN A 83 10.58 -4.27 -17.45
N PRO A 84 11.72 -4.54 -16.78
CA PRO A 84 12.13 -3.76 -15.62
C PRO A 84 12.52 -2.33 -16.03
N GLY A 85 12.26 -1.39 -15.13
CA GLY A 85 12.73 -0.02 -15.25
C GLY A 85 14.17 0.16 -14.81
N LYS A 86 14.59 1.41 -14.69
CA LYS A 86 15.93 1.81 -14.26
C LYS A 86 15.87 2.91 -13.20
N TRP A 87 16.98 3.13 -12.51
CA TRP A 87 17.06 4.17 -11.49
C TRP A 87 16.99 5.59 -12.09
N ASP A 88 17.51 5.79 -13.30
CA ASP A 88 17.63 7.09 -14.00
C ASP A 88 16.40 7.43 -14.84
N GLU A 89 15.29 6.73 -14.60
CA GLU A 89 14.01 7.05 -15.22
C GLU A 89 13.62 8.50 -14.84
N PRO A 90 13.30 9.37 -15.82
CA PRO A 90 13.11 10.80 -15.57
C PRO A 90 12.09 11.11 -14.46
N GLU A 91 11.05 10.28 -14.31
CA GLU A 91 10.04 10.45 -13.26
C GLU A 91 10.59 10.27 -11.85
N LEU A 92 11.60 9.40 -11.68
CA LEU A 92 12.26 9.16 -10.39
C LEU A 92 13.28 10.24 -10.06
N ILE A 93 14.02 10.74 -11.05
CA ILE A 93 15.18 11.63 -10.82
C ILE A 93 14.92 13.12 -11.10
N SER A 94 13.77 13.49 -11.68
CA SER A 94 13.47 14.88 -12.07
C SER A 94 13.33 15.83 -10.87
N ASP A 95 12.91 15.31 -9.71
CA ASP A 95 12.90 16.06 -8.46
C ASP A 95 14.07 15.60 -7.58
N PRO A 96 15.15 16.40 -7.47
CA PRO A 96 16.37 15.99 -6.77
C PRO A 96 16.18 15.83 -5.25
N TYR A 97 15.03 16.23 -4.69
CA TYR A 97 14.73 16.19 -3.26
C TYR A 97 13.81 15.03 -2.85
N ARG A 98 13.43 14.18 -3.80
CA ARG A 98 12.79 12.89 -3.50
C ARG A 98 13.81 11.87 -3.02
N PRO A 99 13.39 10.86 -2.23
CA PRO A 99 14.23 9.71 -1.91
C PRO A 99 14.78 9.06 -3.17
N VAL A 100 16.05 8.68 -3.13
CA VAL A 100 16.61 7.82 -4.17
C VAL A 100 16.05 6.40 -3.99
N VAL A 101 15.67 5.78 -5.11
CA VAL A 101 15.14 4.41 -5.16
C VAL A 101 15.84 3.61 -6.28
N CYS A 102 15.50 2.33 -6.44
CA CYS A 102 16.12 1.43 -7.44
C CYS A 102 17.62 1.15 -7.23
N VAL A 103 18.18 1.39 -6.03
CA VAL A 103 19.62 1.23 -5.75
C VAL A 103 19.99 -0.10 -5.08
N GLY A 104 19.04 -0.73 -4.36
CA GLY A 104 19.25 -1.97 -3.61
C GLY A 104 20.16 -1.82 -2.38
N THR A 105 20.18 -2.81 -1.48
CA THR A 105 20.92 -2.73 -0.20
C THR A 105 22.42 -2.54 -0.41
N LEU A 106 23.01 -3.25 -1.38
CA LEU A 106 24.45 -3.16 -1.65
C LEU A 106 24.84 -1.80 -2.26
N GLY A 107 23.96 -1.20 -3.06
CA GLY A 107 24.18 0.16 -3.57
C GLY A 107 24.10 1.21 -2.48
N ALA A 108 23.17 1.05 -1.55
CA ALA A 108 23.07 1.90 -0.36
C ALA A 108 24.32 1.76 0.54
N MET A 109 24.82 0.54 0.77
CA MET A 109 26.07 0.30 1.51
C MET A 109 27.28 0.94 0.82
N ALA A 110 27.43 0.76 -0.50
CA ALA A 110 28.50 1.38 -1.27
C ALA A 110 28.49 2.91 -1.18
N TYR A 111 27.29 3.53 -1.18
CA TYR A 111 27.14 4.96 -0.92
C TYR A 111 27.65 5.34 0.47
N THR A 112 27.29 4.57 1.52
CA THR A 112 27.74 4.86 2.89
C THR A 112 29.25 4.70 3.06
N GLU A 113 29.87 3.72 2.41
CA GLU A 113 31.32 3.51 2.41
C GLU A 113 32.05 4.67 1.73
N TRP A 114 31.55 5.13 0.58
CA TRP A 114 32.09 6.30 -0.10
C TRP A 114 31.98 7.55 0.76
N LEU A 115 30.81 7.79 1.36
CA LEU A 115 30.59 8.95 2.21
C LEU A 115 31.54 8.92 3.41
N ALA A 116 31.66 7.77 4.08
CA ALA A 116 32.54 7.59 5.23
C ALA A 116 34.01 7.84 4.89
N LYS A 117 34.48 7.29 3.76
CA LYS A 117 35.84 7.52 3.27
C LYS A 117 36.09 8.98 2.92
N THR A 118 35.11 9.66 2.33
CA THR A 118 35.25 11.03 1.84
C THR A 118 35.24 12.04 2.98
N THR A 119 34.44 11.81 4.02
CA THR A 119 34.30 12.74 5.16
C THR A 119 35.18 12.37 6.35
N GLY A 120 35.71 11.15 6.40
CA GLY A 120 36.39 10.60 7.57
C GLY A 120 35.47 10.29 8.75
N LYS A 121 34.14 10.24 8.51
CA LYS A 121 33.12 10.01 9.55
C LYS A 121 32.52 8.61 9.37
N PRO A 122 32.26 7.85 10.45
CA PRO A 122 31.78 6.47 10.34
C PRO A 122 30.29 6.40 9.96
N TYR A 123 29.97 6.70 8.70
CA TYR A 123 28.64 6.56 8.14
C TYR A 123 28.35 5.11 7.74
N ARG A 124 27.11 4.69 7.94
CA ARG A 124 26.60 3.36 7.60
C ARG A 124 25.08 3.37 7.44
N LEU A 125 24.48 2.22 7.12
CA LEU A 125 23.03 2.05 7.21
C LEU A 125 22.62 1.76 8.67
N ALA A 126 21.35 2.00 8.97
CA ALA A 126 20.80 1.67 10.27
C ALA A 126 20.73 0.14 10.48
N GLU A 127 20.92 -0.29 11.73
CA GLU A 127 20.50 -1.61 12.18
C GLU A 127 19.00 -1.62 12.50
N LEU A 128 18.35 -2.77 12.44
CA LEU A 128 16.91 -2.93 12.65
C LEU A 128 16.46 -2.47 14.05
N ASN A 129 17.25 -2.71 15.09
CA ASN A 129 16.93 -2.24 16.44
C ASN A 129 17.03 -0.71 16.56
N GLU A 130 18.01 -0.10 15.91
CA GLU A 130 18.19 1.36 15.89
C GLU A 130 17.03 2.03 15.16
N TRP A 131 16.69 1.50 14.00
CA TRP A 131 15.56 1.97 13.20
C TRP A 131 14.25 1.86 13.97
N ARG A 132 13.98 0.71 14.61
CA ARG A 132 12.76 0.51 15.40
C ARG A 132 12.67 1.47 16.58
N TYR A 133 13.76 1.72 17.29
CA TYR A 133 13.79 2.72 18.36
C TYR A 133 13.50 4.12 17.83
N ALA A 134 14.14 4.48 16.71
CA ALA A 134 13.96 5.76 16.04
C ALA A 134 12.50 5.98 15.62
N ALA A 135 11.88 4.99 14.96
CA ALA A 135 10.52 5.07 14.45
C ALA A 135 9.44 4.98 15.55
N SER A 136 9.67 4.20 16.61
CA SER A 136 8.70 4.01 17.71
C SER A 136 8.80 5.05 18.82
N GLU A 137 9.89 5.81 18.89
CA GLU A 137 10.23 6.65 20.03
C GLU A 137 10.41 5.88 21.36
N GLY A 138 10.63 4.56 21.29
CA GLY A 138 10.62 3.65 22.43
C GLY A 138 9.23 3.28 22.94
N LYS A 139 8.16 3.65 22.23
CA LYS A 139 6.77 3.31 22.57
C LYS A 139 6.43 1.91 22.06
N LYS A 140 5.44 1.28 22.71
CA LYS A 140 4.89 -0.01 22.29
C LYS A 140 3.78 0.10 21.26
N SER A 141 3.31 1.31 20.98
CA SER A 141 2.26 1.54 20.00
C SER A 141 2.73 1.25 18.58
N ARG A 142 1.79 0.99 17.66
CA ARG A 142 2.12 0.77 16.24
C ARG A 142 2.97 1.87 15.61
N PHE A 143 2.69 3.12 15.97
CA PHE A 143 3.38 4.30 15.49
C PHE A 143 3.87 5.17 16.64
N ALA A 144 4.81 6.08 16.37
CA ALA A 144 5.26 7.10 17.31
C ALA A 144 4.10 7.94 17.89
N PHE A 145 3.10 8.24 17.06
CA PHE A 145 1.94 9.04 17.42
C PHE A 145 0.76 8.23 17.99
N GLY A 146 0.92 6.91 18.18
CA GLY A 146 -0.08 6.05 18.82
C GLY A 146 -0.57 4.92 17.91
N GLU A 147 -1.79 4.44 18.19
CA GLU A 147 -2.34 3.23 17.55
C GLU A 147 -3.07 3.48 16.24
N ASP A 148 -3.69 4.65 16.04
CA ASP A 148 -4.45 5.01 14.83
C ASP A 148 -5.32 3.88 14.23
N TYR A 149 -6.20 3.30 15.04
CA TYR A 149 -7.05 2.16 14.66
C TYR A 149 -7.91 2.38 13.42
N HIS A 150 -8.23 3.63 13.12
CA HIS A 150 -9.06 4.03 11.99
C HIS A 150 -8.25 4.61 10.82
N GLN A 151 -6.90 4.63 10.91
CA GLN A 151 -6.01 5.17 9.87
C GLN A 151 -6.36 6.60 9.43
N LYS A 152 -6.68 7.47 10.40
CA LYS A 152 -7.04 8.85 10.13
C LYS A 152 -5.87 9.81 10.33
N GLN A 153 -4.95 9.45 11.21
CA GLN A 153 -3.85 10.31 11.64
C GLN A 153 -2.56 10.04 10.88
N ILE A 154 -2.37 8.84 10.33
CA ILE A 154 -1.14 8.46 9.60
C ILE A 154 -0.75 9.47 8.52
N CYS A 155 -1.70 10.03 7.77
CA CYS A 155 -1.45 11.03 6.72
C CYS A 155 -0.95 12.41 7.23
N ASP A 156 -0.98 12.67 8.54
CA ASP A 156 -0.33 13.85 9.15
C ASP A 156 1.19 13.64 9.31
N TYR A 157 1.64 12.39 9.35
CA TYR A 157 3.00 11.98 9.68
C TYR A 157 3.72 11.33 8.51
N GLU A 158 3.01 10.75 7.55
CA GLU A 158 3.58 9.87 6.54
C GLU A 158 2.88 10.00 5.18
N ASN A 159 3.57 9.60 4.12
CA ASN A 159 3.04 9.33 2.79
C ASN A 159 2.74 7.82 2.64
N VAL A 160 1.48 7.42 2.52
CA VAL A 160 1.06 6.00 2.54
C VAL A 160 -0.01 5.74 1.48
N GLU A 161 -0.42 4.48 1.31
CA GLU A 161 -1.59 4.21 0.47
C GLU A 161 -2.85 4.79 1.11
N ASP A 162 -3.50 5.69 0.38
CA ASP A 162 -4.62 6.49 0.84
C ASP A 162 -5.52 6.96 -0.32
N TYR A 163 -6.39 7.95 -0.08
CA TYR A 163 -7.31 8.45 -1.09
C TYR A 163 -6.63 9.14 -2.29
N ALA A 164 -5.53 9.87 -2.06
CA ALA A 164 -4.77 10.48 -3.15
C ALA A 164 -4.06 9.41 -3.99
N ASN A 165 -3.49 8.40 -3.34
CA ASN A 165 -2.91 7.25 -4.03
C ASN A 165 -3.94 6.52 -4.89
N VAL A 166 -5.09 6.12 -4.34
CA VAL A 166 -6.13 5.39 -5.09
C VAL A 166 -6.66 6.21 -6.27
N ALA A 167 -6.93 7.50 -6.07
CA ALA A 167 -7.36 8.38 -7.15
C ALA A 167 -6.32 8.46 -8.27
N GLY A 168 -5.04 8.51 -7.91
CA GLY A 168 -3.93 8.51 -8.86
C GLY A 168 -3.74 7.18 -9.57
N LEU A 169 -3.74 6.05 -8.86
CA LEU A 169 -3.60 4.73 -9.47
C LEU A 169 -4.79 4.38 -10.38
N LYS A 170 -5.99 4.85 -10.05
CA LYS A 170 -7.14 4.72 -10.96
C LYS A 170 -6.91 5.48 -12.25
N ARG A 171 -6.44 6.73 -12.16
CA ARG A 171 -6.14 7.58 -13.32
C ARG A 171 -5.04 6.97 -14.19
N ASP A 172 -3.96 6.51 -13.56
CA ASP A 172 -2.72 6.15 -14.23
C ASP A 172 -2.73 4.68 -14.71
N HIS A 173 -3.36 3.77 -13.96
CA HIS A 173 -3.28 2.32 -14.19
C HIS A 173 -4.63 1.60 -14.26
N GLN A 174 -5.75 2.32 -14.10
CA GLN A 174 -7.09 1.72 -14.01
C GLN A 174 -7.27 0.76 -12.82
N VAL A 175 -6.39 0.83 -11.82
CA VAL A 175 -6.40 0.00 -10.60
C VAL A 175 -7.15 0.73 -9.47
N ARG A 176 -7.85 -0.03 -8.63
CA ARG A 176 -8.40 0.45 -7.36
C ARG A 176 -8.12 -0.58 -6.27
N TYR A 177 -7.80 -0.09 -5.08
CA TYR A 177 -7.79 -0.92 -3.88
C TYR A 177 -9.17 -0.93 -3.22
N ASP A 178 -9.53 -2.07 -2.67
CA ASP A 178 -10.80 -2.27 -1.96
C ASP A 178 -10.74 -1.78 -0.50
N SER A 179 -9.53 -1.48 0.00
CA SER A 179 -9.27 -0.95 1.34
C SER A 179 -8.14 0.07 1.26
N SER A 180 -8.33 1.23 1.90
CA SER A 180 -7.36 2.33 1.92
C SER A 180 -7.28 3.01 3.28
N ALA A 181 -6.15 3.68 3.59
CA ALA A 181 -6.08 4.51 4.78
C ALA A 181 -7.21 5.56 4.75
N ASN A 182 -7.84 5.83 5.90
CA ASN A 182 -9.00 6.72 6.01
C ASN A 182 -8.56 8.18 6.12
N CYS A 183 -7.69 8.61 5.22
CA CYS A 183 -7.10 9.92 5.19
C CYS A 183 -6.58 10.27 3.78
N ASN A 184 -5.99 11.46 3.66
CA ASN A 184 -5.43 11.98 2.41
C ASN A 184 -4.19 12.84 2.73
N ASP A 185 -3.03 12.31 2.40
CA ASP A 185 -1.70 12.88 2.57
C ASP A 185 -1.33 13.83 1.41
N GLY A 186 -2.04 13.72 0.28
CA GLY A 186 -1.94 14.57 -0.91
C GLY A 186 -0.91 14.11 -1.94
N ALA A 187 -0.34 12.93 -1.82
CA ALA A 187 0.63 12.36 -2.75
C ALA A 187 0.07 11.11 -3.44
N VAL A 188 0.44 10.92 -4.71
CA VAL A 188 0.09 9.67 -5.45
C VAL A 188 1.20 8.64 -5.32
N TYR A 189 2.45 9.10 -5.32
CA TYR A 189 3.68 8.31 -5.28
C TYR A 189 4.60 8.86 -4.19
N HIS A 190 5.81 8.33 -4.03
CA HIS A 190 6.82 8.97 -3.18
C HIS A 190 7.02 10.45 -3.57
N THR A 191 7.28 11.27 -2.56
CA THR A 191 7.33 12.73 -2.67
C THR A 191 8.61 13.27 -2.05
N VAL A 192 8.77 14.60 -2.06
CA VAL A 192 9.90 15.30 -1.44
C VAL A 192 10.03 14.88 0.02
N VAL A 193 11.25 14.66 0.50
CA VAL A 193 11.49 14.29 1.90
C VAL A 193 11.03 15.38 2.88
N GLY A 194 10.58 14.98 4.06
CA GLY A 194 10.24 15.90 5.15
C GLY A 194 8.95 16.70 4.95
N MET A 195 8.00 16.17 4.18
CA MET A 195 6.73 16.85 3.89
C MET A 195 5.72 16.79 5.03
N TYR A 196 5.85 15.81 5.92
CA TYR A 196 4.90 15.50 6.99
C TYR A 196 5.50 15.79 8.37
N ARG A 197 4.70 15.66 9.44
CA ARG A 197 5.17 15.95 10.80
C ARG A 197 6.27 14.98 11.21
N ALA A 198 7.35 15.52 11.76
CA ALA A 198 8.39 14.71 12.37
C ALA A 198 7.91 14.02 13.66
N ASN A 199 8.57 12.93 14.01
CA ASN A 199 8.50 12.37 15.36
C ASN A 199 9.27 13.25 16.38
N LYS A 200 9.26 12.88 17.66
CA LYS A 200 9.89 13.66 18.75
C LYS A 200 11.39 13.89 18.60
N PHE A 201 12.07 13.04 17.82
CA PHE A 201 13.50 13.19 17.54
C PHE A 201 13.78 14.14 16.36
N GLY A 202 12.73 14.54 15.63
CA GLY A 202 12.87 15.34 14.41
C GLY A 202 13.03 14.50 13.15
N LEU A 203 12.89 13.18 13.22
CA LEU A 203 12.91 12.29 12.06
C LEU A 203 11.58 12.35 11.30
N HIS A 204 11.65 12.39 9.97
CA HIS A 204 10.49 12.35 9.08
C HIS A 204 10.44 11.04 8.29
N ASP A 205 9.27 10.74 7.76
CA ASP A 205 9.04 9.69 6.77
C ASP A 205 9.50 8.31 7.28
N MET A 206 9.23 8.01 8.57
CA MET A 206 9.70 6.77 9.19
C MET A 206 8.75 5.59 8.91
N MET A 207 7.52 5.84 8.48
CA MET A 207 6.50 4.80 8.30
C MET A 207 5.81 4.90 6.94
N GLY A 208 6.37 5.67 6.01
CA GLY A 208 5.85 5.88 4.66
C GLY A 208 6.90 6.52 3.76
N ASN A 209 6.46 7.10 2.65
CA ASN A 209 7.29 7.59 1.55
C ASN A 209 8.02 6.42 0.87
N VAL A 210 9.18 5.96 1.35
CA VAL A 210 9.81 4.73 0.85
C VAL A 210 10.16 3.77 1.98
N LYS A 211 10.09 2.48 1.70
CA LYS A 211 10.56 1.45 2.61
C LYS A 211 12.08 1.55 2.73
N GLU A 212 12.62 1.35 3.92
CA GLU A 212 14.03 1.63 4.18
C GLU A 212 14.88 0.35 4.22
N LEU A 213 15.93 0.36 3.41
CA LEU A 213 16.97 -0.66 3.36
C LEU A 213 17.89 -0.54 4.59
N LEU A 214 18.12 -1.66 5.27
CA LEU A 214 18.95 -1.74 6.48
C LEU A 214 20.16 -2.67 6.26
N GLN A 215 21.16 -2.55 7.14
CA GLN A 215 22.34 -3.43 7.08
C GLN A 215 22.19 -4.75 7.85
N THR A 216 21.14 -4.89 8.68
CA THR A 216 20.91 -6.11 9.44
C THR A 216 20.69 -7.30 8.50
N CYS A 217 21.61 -8.26 8.50
CA CYS A 217 21.42 -9.51 7.78
C CYS A 217 20.48 -10.44 8.55
N LEU A 218 19.44 -10.92 7.89
CA LEU A 218 18.49 -11.88 8.47
C LEU A 218 18.86 -13.33 8.09
N LYS A 219 19.56 -13.51 6.97
CA LYS A 219 19.99 -14.82 6.49
C LYS A 219 21.36 -14.75 5.81
N ASN A 220 22.37 -15.28 6.48
CA ASN A 220 23.71 -15.39 5.93
C ASN A 220 23.78 -16.41 4.80
N ASP A 221 24.52 -16.08 3.75
CA ASP A 221 24.87 -17.00 2.67
C ASP A 221 26.17 -16.52 2.01
N GLU A 222 27.24 -17.30 2.14
CA GLU A 222 28.56 -16.98 1.58
C GLU A 222 28.54 -16.86 0.04
N LYS A 223 27.55 -17.47 -0.63
CA LYS A 223 27.39 -17.37 -2.08
C LYS A 223 26.59 -16.13 -2.50
N ALA A 224 25.87 -15.52 -1.57
CA ALA A 224 25.11 -14.31 -1.85
C ALA A 224 26.04 -13.09 -1.92
N PRO A 225 25.74 -12.11 -2.78
CA PRO A 225 26.44 -10.83 -2.78
C PRO A 225 26.47 -10.20 -1.37
N GLY A 226 27.65 -9.83 -0.88
CA GLY A 226 27.82 -9.27 0.46
C GLY A 226 27.71 -10.28 1.62
N GLY A 227 27.64 -11.59 1.35
CA GLY A 227 27.57 -12.64 2.36
C GLY A 227 26.21 -12.80 3.04
N CYS A 228 25.18 -12.11 2.54
CA CYS A 228 23.82 -12.13 3.06
C CYS A 228 22.81 -12.35 1.94
N ALA A 229 21.92 -13.32 2.09
CA ALA A 229 20.85 -13.59 1.13
C ALA A 229 19.66 -12.65 1.33
N GLU A 230 19.32 -12.34 2.59
CA GLU A 230 18.12 -11.60 2.96
C GLU A 230 18.47 -10.52 4.00
N TYR A 231 18.27 -9.26 3.64
CA TYR A 231 18.45 -8.12 4.53
C TYR A 231 17.13 -7.69 5.15
N ALA A 232 17.18 -7.18 6.37
CA ALA A 232 16.03 -6.53 6.96
C ALA A 232 15.68 -5.26 6.18
N VAL A 233 14.38 -5.00 6.06
CA VAL A 233 13.85 -3.72 5.62
C VAL A 233 12.83 -3.25 6.64
N ALA A 234 12.65 -1.93 6.75
CA ALA A 234 11.76 -1.37 7.76
C ALA A 234 10.95 -0.20 7.22
N GLY A 235 9.91 0.16 7.97
CA GLY A 235 8.91 1.10 7.51
C GLY A 235 8.02 0.49 6.44
N GLU A 236 7.34 1.37 5.73
CA GLU A 236 6.45 1.05 4.63
C GLU A 236 6.69 2.08 3.53
N ALA A 237 5.93 2.01 2.44
CA ALA A 237 6.03 2.95 1.34
C ALA A 237 4.67 3.57 1.04
N TRP A 238 4.65 4.58 0.17
CA TRP A 238 3.45 5.18 -0.40
C TRP A 238 2.45 4.17 -1.01
N HIS A 239 2.90 2.94 -1.29
CA HIS A 239 2.12 1.90 -1.97
C HIS A 239 1.24 1.04 -1.04
N TRP A 240 1.47 1.07 0.28
CA TRP A 240 0.74 0.22 1.23
C TRP A 240 0.21 1.00 2.43
N GLN A 241 -0.86 0.46 3.03
CA GLN A 241 -1.33 0.87 4.35
C GLN A 241 -0.28 0.53 5.40
N ALA A 242 0.06 1.46 6.28
CA ALA A 242 1.14 1.26 7.23
C ALA A 242 0.79 0.22 8.33
N ARG A 243 1.55 -0.87 8.42
CA ARG A 243 1.26 -1.96 9.39
C ARG A 243 1.76 -1.64 10.81
N GLY A 244 2.79 -0.81 10.96
CA GLY A 244 3.40 -0.41 12.25
C GLY A 244 4.85 -0.89 12.42
N VAL A 245 5.57 -0.26 13.36
CA VAL A 245 7.04 -0.37 13.54
C VAL A 245 7.55 -1.80 13.80
N ASN A 246 6.74 -2.64 14.45
CA ASN A 246 7.15 -3.98 14.89
C ASN A 246 6.85 -5.10 13.88
N ASN A 247 6.52 -4.77 12.63
CA ASN A 247 6.34 -5.78 11.60
C ASN A 247 7.70 -6.18 11.00
N PRO A 248 8.10 -7.46 11.08
CA PRO A 248 9.30 -7.93 10.40
C PRO A 248 9.06 -7.96 8.89
N ASP A 249 10.08 -7.58 8.14
CA ASP A 249 10.07 -7.60 6.68
C ASP A 249 11.50 -7.78 6.17
N TRP A 250 11.65 -8.30 4.95
CA TRP A 250 12.95 -8.64 4.39
C TRP A 250 12.98 -8.44 2.88
N ILE A 251 14.18 -8.30 2.35
CA ILE A 251 14.40 -8.19 0.91
C ILE A 251 15.63 -8.98 0.49
N ALA A 252 15.58 -9.56 -0.71
CA ALA A 252 16.72 -10.25 -1.27
C ALA A 252 17.86 -9.27 -1.57
N ALA A 253 19.11 -9.69 -1.37
CA ALA A 253 20.29 -8.85 -1.57
C ALA A 253 20.42 -8.28 -3.00
N ASP A 254 19.84 -8.93 -4.00
CA ASP A 254 19.87 -8.55 -5.41
C ASP A 254 18.53 -8.01 -5.94
N PHE A 255 17.63 -7.63 -5.03
CA PHE A 255 16.37 -6.96 -5.37
C PHE A 255 16.57 -5.44 -5.52
N TYR A 256 15.82 -4.87 -6.46
CA TYR A 256 15.81 -3.45 -6.76
C TYR A 256 14.39 -3.03 -7.10
N GLY A 257 13.82 -2.12 -6.32
CA GLY A 257 12.47 -1.59 -6.56
C GLY A 257 12.42 -0.08 -6.38
N SER A 258 11.39 0.54 -6.94
CA SER A 258 11.19 1.98 -6.90
C SER A 258 10.40 2.45 -5.67
N ILE A 259 10.23 1.56 -4.68
CA ILE A 259 9.52 1.85 -3.42
C ILE A 259 10.43 1.63 -2.20
N GLU A 260 11.67 1.23 -2.42
CA GLU A 260 12.72 1.07 -1.42
C GLU A 260 13.81 2.13 -1.58
N GLY A 261 14.07 2.88 -0.52
CA GLY A 261 15.20 3.79 -0.37
C GLY A 261 15.94 3.52 0.93
N PHE A 262 16.64 4.51 1.48
CA PHE A 262 17.40 4.32 2.71
C PHE A 262 17.71 5.64 3.40
N ARG A 263 18.08 5.58 4.68
CA ARG A 263 18.65 6.71 5.42
C ARG A 263 19.98 6.32 6.07
N LEU A 264 20.71 7.33 6.54
CA LEU A 264 22.06 7.17 7.06
C LEU A 264 22.08 7.14 8.59
N VAL A 265 23.01 6.39 9.14
CA VAL A 265 23.44 6.47 10.54
C VAL A 265 24.89 6.91 10.57
N LEU A 266 25.24 7.71 11.58
CA LEU A 266 26.59 8.08 11.94
C LEU A 266 26.89 7.55 13.35
N ASP A 267 27.95 6.74 13.46
CA ASP A 267 28.46 6.24 14.74
C ASP A 267 29.27 7.32 15.47
N SER A 268 28.58 8.38 15.91
CA SER A 268 29.18 9.47 16.68
C SER A 268 28.18 10.08 17.64
N LYS A 269 28.68 10.41 18.84
CA LYS A 269 27.95 11.13 19.90
C LYS A 269 28.03 12.64 19.72
N GLU A 270 28.96 13.11 18.90
CA GLU A 270 29.27 14.53 18.75
C GLU A 270 28.42 15.16 17.66
N THR A 271 27.79 16.29 17.97
CA THR A 271 27.08 17.09 16.97
C THR A 271 28.05 17.49 15.86
N GLN A 272 27.70 17.14 14.63
CA GLN A 272 28.52 17.45 13.47
C GLN A 272 28.18 18.84 12.92
N ALA A 273 29.22 19.63 12.61
CA ALA A 273 29.03 20.87 11.88
C ALA A 273 28.51 20.60 10.46
N GLN A 274 27.57 21.42 10.00
CA GLN A 274 27.01 21.29 8.66
C GLN A 274 28.02 21.76 7.60
N SER A 275 28.18 20.96 6.54
CA SER A 275 28.96 21.37 5.37
C SER A 275 28.26 22.49 4.58
N ALA A 276 29.01 23.25 3.79
CA ALA A 276 28.43 24.26 2.89
C ALA A 276 27.46 23.64 1.87
N SER A 277 27.77 22.43 1.38
CA SER A 277 26.89 21.64 0.51
C SER A 277 25.55 21.33 1.17
N THR A 278 25.58 20.87 2.42
CA THR A 278 24.39 20.57 3.23
C THR A 278 23.58 21.84 3.49
N ALA A 279 24.22 22.95 3.83
CA ALA A 279 23.54 24.22 4.05
C ALA A 279 22.80 24.73 2.79
N SER A 280 23.43 24.62 1.61
CA SER A 280 22.78 24.95 0.33
C SER A 280 21.62 24.00 0.04
N PHE A 281 21.83 22.69 0.23
CA PHE A 281 20.79 21.67 0.04
C PHE A 281 19.54 21.96 0.87
N ILE A 282 19.68 22.27 2.17
CA ILE A 282 18.54 22.58 3.06
C ILE A 282 17.73 23.77 2.55
N LYS A 283 18.41 24.82 2.07
CA LYS A 283 17.75 26.02 1.54
C LYS A 283 16.89 25.71 0.32
N ASP A 284 17.38 24.84 -0.56
CA ASP A 284 16.65 24.50 -1.78
C ASP A 284 15.60 23.41 -1.53
N LEU A 285 15.84 22.48 -0.59
CA LEU A 285 14.85 21.53 -0.09
C LEU A 285 13.61 22.27 0.43
N ALA A 286 13.78 23.35 1.20
CA ALA A 286 12.65 24.14 1.68
C ALA A 286 11.78 24.71 0.55
N LYS A 287 12.38 25.08 -0.60
CA LYS A 287 11.63 25.53 -1.79
C LYS A 287 10.92 24.37 -2.47
N ALA A 288 11.57 23.21 -2.55
CA ALA A 288 10.96 22.00 -3.11
C ALA A 288 9.75 21.55 -2.28
N GLN A 289 9.86 21.59 -0.95
CA GLN A 289 8.75 21.30 -0.03
C GLN A 289 7.58 22.27 -0.24
N GLN A 290 7.84 23.58 -0.37
CA GLN A 290 6.80 24.57 -0.67
C GLN A 290 6.11 24.32 -2.02
N LYS A 291 6.86 23.86 -3.03
CA LYS A 291 6.30 23.49 -4.34
C LYS A 291 5.45 22.22 -4.23
N ALA A 292 5.95 21.18 -3.56
CA ALA A 292 5.22 19.93 -3.34
C ALA A 292 3.93 20.15 -2.54
N GLN A 293 3.96 21.04 -1.53
CA GLN A 293 2.79 21.38 -0.72
C GLN A 293 1.61 21.91 -1.56
N LYS A 294 1.88 22.70 -2.61
CA LYS A 294 0.82 23.17 -3.54
C LYS A 294 0.20 22.02 -4.32
N SER A 295 1.01 21.05 -4.77
CA SER A 295 0.51 19.85 -5.42
C SER A 295 -0.34 19.00 -4.46
N HIS A 296 0.13 18.85 -3.22
CA HIS A 296 -0.59 18.09 -2.20
C HIS A 296 -1.93 18.74 -1.83
N GLN A 297 -1.98 20.07 -1.71
CA GLN A 297 -3.22 20.80 -1.43
C GLN A 297 -4.30 20.56 -2.48
N ARG A 298 -3.91 20.44 -3.76
CA ARG A 298 -4.86 20.07 -4.83
C ARG A 298 -5.46 18.69 -4.57
N LEU A 299 -4.65 17.66 -4.28
CA LEU A 299 -5.18 16.31 -4.04
C LEU A 299 -5.90 16.18 -2.69
N LYS A 300 -5.56 16.99 -1.69
CA LYS A 300 -6.34 17.09 -0.44
C LYS A 300 -7.75 17.68 -0.65
N SER A 301 -8.00 18.33 -1.78
CA SER A 301 -9.34 18.80 -2.20
C SER A 301 -10.14 17.76 -3.01
N LEU A 302 -9.74 16.48 -2.99
CA LEU A 302 -10.58 15.41 -3.51
C LEU A 302 -11.99 15.46 -2.87
N PRO A 303 -13.04 15.17 -3.66
CA PRO A 303 -14.39 15.20 -3.13
C PRO A 303 -14.59 14.10 -2.08
N LEU A 304 -15.47 14.37 -1.10
CA LEU A 304 -15.87 13.33 -0.14
C LEU A 304 -16.59 12.19 -0.85
N SER A 305 -16.48 10.98 -0.30
CA SER A 305 -17.24 9.83 -0.77
C SER A 305 -18.75 10.11 -0.63
N PRO A 306 -19.56 9.83 -1.67
CA PRO A 306 -21.02 9.87 -1.53
C PRO A 306 -21.47 8.90 -0.44
N THR A 307 -22.56 9.22 0.26
CA THR A 307 -23.10 8.38 1.34
C THR A 307 -24.61 8.24 1.22
N GLY A 308 -25.17 7.22 1.87
CA GLY A 308 -26.60 6.98 1.86
C GLY A 308 -27.13 6.55 0.49
N LEU A 309 -26.30 5.87 -0.32
CA LEU A 309 -26.75 5.31 -1.58
C LEU A 309 -27.86 4.28 -1.32
N THR A 310 -28.96 4.43 -2.04
CA THR A 310 -30.09 3.49 -2.07
C THR A 310 -30.36 3.06 -3.51
N ALA A 311 -30.94 1.88 -3.69
CA ALA A 311 -31.31 1.35 -5.00
C ALA A 311 -32.71 0.73 -4.94
N ASN A 312 -33.68 1.37 -5.59
CA ASN A 312 -35.09 0.97 -5.55
C ASN A 312 -35.50 0.42 -6.92
N LEU A 313 -35.90 -0.85 -6.97
CA LEU A 313 -36.44 -1.43 -8.20
C LEU A 313 -37.84 -0.87 -8.49
N LEU A 314 -38.00 -0.23 -9.64
CA LEU A 314 -39.24 0.29 -10.17
C LEU A 314 -39.86 -0.69 -11.19
N LYS A 315 -40.99 -0.31 -11.78
CA LYS A 315 -41.60 -1.03 -12.91
C LYS A 315 -40.66 -1.02 -14.12
N ASN A 316 -40.89 -1.93 -15.06
CA ASN A 316 -40.14 -2.03 -16.32
C ASN A 316 -38.62 -2.21 -16.15
N ASN A 317 -38.18 -2.87 -15.07
CA ASN A 317 -36.76 -3.12 -14.79
C ASN A 317 -35.90 -1.85 -14.64
N GLN A 318 -36.51 -0.74 -14.26
CA GLN A 318 -35.78 0.48 -13.90
C GLN A 318 -35.33 0.42 -12.44
N VAL A 319 -34.15 0.94 -12.14
CA VAL A 319 -33.65 1.07 -10.77
C VAL A 319 -33.40 2.55 -10.51
N GLU A 320 -34.12 3.10 -9.53
CA GLU A 320 -33.88 4.44 -9.04
C GLU A 320 -32.78 4.40 -7.98
N LEU A 321 -31.70 5.14 -8.25
CA LEU A 321 -30.60 5.36 -7.34
C LEU A 321 -30.72 6.76 -6.75
N ASN A 322 -30.57 6.87 -5.43
CA ASN A 322 -30.50 8.15 -4.72
C ASN A 322 -29.38 8.11 -3.67
N TRP A 323 -28.67 9.23 -3.50
CA TRP A 323 -27.63 9.39 -2.48
C TRP A 323 -27.60 10.83 -1.95
N LEU A 324 -26.85 11.05 -0.87
CA LEU A 324 -26.65 12.40 -0.34
C LEU A 324 -25.71 13.21 -1.26
N PRO A 325 -26.07 14.44 -1.65
CA PRO A 325 -25.22 15.26 -2.52
C PRO A 325 -23.90 15.62 -1.83
N VAL A 326 -22.81 15.46 -2.56
CA VAL A 326 -21.48 15.94 -2.16
C VAL A 326 -21.36 17.42 -2.52
N THR A 327 -20.89 18.23 -1.58
CA THR A 327 -20.75 19.69 -1.77
C THR A 327 -19.53 20.02 -2.65
N GLY A 328 -19.69 20.97 -3.57
CA GLY A 328 -18.62 21.48 -4.43
C GLY A 328 -19.16 22.00 -5.76
N ASN A 329 -18.46 22.97 -6.36
CA ASN A 329 -18.96 23.67 -7.56
C ASN A 329 -18.81 22.87 -8.85
N ASP A 330 -17.89 21.91 -8.91
CA ASP A 330 -17.55 21.11 -10.09
C ASP A 330 -17.92 19.62 -9.94
N ILE A 331 -18.66 19.25 -8.90
CA ILE A 331 -18.99 17.86 -8.60
C ILE A 331 -19.78 17.21 -9.73
N SER A 332 -19.41 15.97 -10.05
CA SER A 332 -20.19 15.06 -10.86
C SER A 332 -20.01 13.63 -10.37
N TYR A 333 -20.87 12.71 -10.77
CA TYR A 333 -20.88 11.34 -10.27
C TYR A 333 -20.59 10.32 -11.36
N SER A 334 -19.82 9.30 -10.99
CA SER A 334 -19.62 8.08 -11.75
C SER A 334 -20.39 6.97 -11.07
N ILE A 335 -21.22 6.26 -11.82
CA ILE A 335 -22.04 5.16 -11.31
C ILE A 335 -21.50 3.86 -11.87
N TYR A 336 -21.18 2.95 -10.96
CA TYR A 336 -20.76 1.61 -11.29
C TYR A 336 -21.86 0.63 -10.91
N ARG A 337 -22.07 -0.36 -11.77
CA ARG A 337 -23.00 -1.45 -11.58
C ARG A 337 -22.25 -2.77 -11.69
N SER A 338 -22.45 -3.64 -10.71
CA SER A 338 -22.09 -5.04 -10.76
C SER A 338 -23.35 -5.86 -10.94
N TYR A 339 -23.28 -6.88 -11.78
CA TYR A 339 -24.41 -7.77 -12.06
C TYR A 339 -24.20 -9.10 -11.36
N LEU A 340 -25.30 -9.71 -10.97
CA LEU A 340 -25.35 -11.10 -10.53
C LEU A 340 -26.18 -11.86 -11.55
N ASP A 341 -25.49 -12.55 -12.47
CA ASP A 341 -26.18 -13.41 -13.42
C ASP A 341 -26.48 -14.77 -12.77
N PRO A 342 -27.75 -15.13 -12.54
CA PRO A 342 -28.10 -16.43 -12.00
C PRO A 342 -27.76 -17.59 -12.95
N GLU A 343 -27.44 -17.32 -14.23
CA GLU A 343 -27.06 -18.30 -15.26
C GLU A 343 -25.55 -18.29 -15.58
N GLY A 344 -24.73 -17.61 -14.78
CA GLY A 344 -23.31 -17.93 -14.63
C GLY A 344 -22.31 -17.25 -15.56
N LYS A 345 -22.65 -16.14 -16.23
CA LYS A 345 -21.66 -15.40 -17.05
C LYS A 345 -21.25 -14.04 -16.49
N VAL A 346 -22.00 -13.47 -15.53
CA VAL A 346 -21.73 -12.12 -15.04
C VAL A 346 -21.19 -12.10 -13.62
N SER A 347 -19.98 -11.54 -13.56
CA SER A 347 -19.11 -11.35 -12.43
C SER A 347 -19.57 -10.14 -11.59
N ARG A 348 -19.36 -10.19 -10.26
CA ARG A 348 -19.47 -9.02 -9.36
C ARG A 348 -18.50 -7.88 -9.72
N LYS A 349 -17.74 -7.99 -10.81
CA LYS A 349 -16.89 -6.95 -11.35
C LYS A 349 -17.70 -5.71 -11.72
N PRO A 350 -17.40 -4.57 -11.10
CA PRO A 350 -18.11 -3.33 -11.36
C PRO A 350 -17.83 -2.83 -12.78
N GLN A 351 -18.89 -2.44 -13.48
CA GLN A 351 -18.84 -1.75 -14.77
C GLN A 351 -19.34 -0.33 -14.62
N LYS A 352 -18.62 0.65 -15.17
CA LYS A 352 -19.08 2.04 -15.21
C LYS A 352 -20.25 2.15 -16.18
N ILE A 353 -21.42 2.55 -15.70
CA ILE A 353 -22.65 2.68 -16.50
C ILE A 353 -23.02 4.13 -16.81
N ALA A 354 -22.53 5.06 -15.99
CA ALA A 354 -22.71 6.49 -16.21
C ALA A 354 -21.56 7.28 -15.60
N GLU A 355 -21.32 8.47 -16.14
CA GLU A 355 -20.28 9.42 -15.72
C GLU A 355 -20.77 10.84 -16.00
N GLY A 356 -20.28 11.82 -15.24
CA GLY A 356 -20.66 13.21 -15.43
C GLY A 356 -22.05 13.56 -14.90
N VAL A 357 -22.70 12.66 -14.16
CA VAL A 357 -24.03 12.89 -13.58
C VAL A 357 -23.97 14.04 -12.58
N LYS A 358 -24.87 15.03 -12.71
CA LYS A 358 -24.84 16.24 -11.87
C LYS A 358 -25.81 16.21 -10.69
N GLN A 359 -26.84 15.38 -10.76
CA GLN A 359 -27.82 15.22 -9.69
C GLN A 359 -27.39 14.09 -8.76
N ALA A 360 -27.80 14.14 -7.50
CA ALA A 360 -27.56 13.07 -6.54
C ALA A 360 -28.56 11.91 -6.69
N SER A 361 -28.93 11.62 -7.94
CA SER A 361 -29.84 10.57 -8.32
C SER A 361 -29.53 10.09 -9.75
N PHE A 362 -29.90 8.86 -10.05
CA PHE A 362 -29.75 8.26 -11.37
C PHE A 362 -30.77 7.16 -11.58
N ILE A 363 -31.36 7.05 -12.77
CA ILE A 363 -32.24 5.93 -13.13
C ILE A 363 -31.46 5.01 -14.06
N ASP A 364 -31.17 3.81 -13.59
CA ASP A 364 -30.60 2.75 -14.41
C ASP A 364 -31.70 1.90 -15.05
N GLN A 365 -31.41 1.34 -16.22
CA GLN A 365 -32.25 0.35 -16.89
C GLN A 365 -31.54 -1.00 -16.86
N LEU A 366 -32.08 -1.97 -16.10
CA LEU A 366 -31.49 -3.30 -16.04
C LEU A 366 -31.70 -4.02 -17.37
N THR A 367 -30.61 -4.53 -17.94
CA THR A 367 -30.64 -5.37 -19.15
C THR A 367 -30.85 -6.86 -18.82
N GLY A 368 -30.77 -7.24 -17.54
CA GLY A 368 -30.91 -8.62 -17.05
C GLY A 368 -32.05 -8.79 -16.06
N LYS A 369 -32.34 -10.04 -15.70
CA LYS A 369 -33.38 -10.41 -14.70
C LYS A 369 -32.83 -10.63 -13.29
N GLY A 370 -31.51 -10.72 -13.15
CA GLY A 370 -30.84 -10.91 -11.86
C GLY A 370 -30.67 -9.62 -11.06
N PRO A 371 -30.30 -9.72 -9.77
CA PRO A 371 -30.01 -8.55 -8.96
C PRO A 371 -28.76 -7.81 -9.48
N ALA A 372 -28.71 -6.52 -9.17
CA ALA A 372 -27.57 -5.66 -9.46
C ALA A 372 -27.17 -4.91 -8.20
N SER A 373 -25.87 -4.73 -8.00
CA SER A 373 -25.33 -3.85 -6.97
C SER A 373 -24.67 -2.63 -7.58
N TYR A 374 -24.70 -1.53 -6.84
CA TYR A 374 -24.28 -0.22 -7.30
C TYR A 374 -23.33 0.42 -6.30
N THR A 375 -22.36 1.13 -6.83
CA THR A 375 -21.54 2.08 -6.09
C THR A 375 -21.45 3.39 -6.87
N VAL A 376 -21.37 4.49 -6.14
CA VAL A 376 -21.25 5.84 -6.71
C VAL A 376 -19.98 6.50 -6.22
N PHE A 377 -19.30 7.17 -7.13
CA PHE A 377 -18.09 7.95 -6.85
C PHE A 377 -18.38 9.41 -7.21
N ALA A 378 -17.87 10.34 -6.40
CA ALA A 378 -17.86 11.75 -6.74
C ALA A 378 -16.57 12.09 -7.50
N ASN A 379 -16.66 13.01 -8.44
CA ASN A 379 -15.55 13.47 -9.27
C ASN A 379 -15.47 14.99 -9.23
N SER A 380 -14.25 15.51 -9.17
CA SER A 380 -13.92 16.93 -9.35
C SER A 380 -12.68 17.06 -10.24
N SER A 381 -12.26 18.30 -10.48
CA SER A 381 -10.98 18.61 -11.13
C SER A 381 -9.73 18.11 -10.37
N ALA A 382 -9.86 17.81 -9.07
CA ALA A 382 -8.80 17.19 -8.27
C ALA A 382 -8.68 15.69 -8.54
N GLY A 383 -9.81 15.02 -8.82
CA GLY A 383 -9.88 13.57 -9.05
C GLY A 383 -11.19 12.98 -8.53
N GLU A 384 -11.22 11.65 -8.45
CA GLU A 384 -12.37 10.87 -8.01
C GLU A 384 -12.24 10.50 -6.53
N SER A 385 -13.36 10.47 -5.80
CA SER A 385 -13.44 10.08 -4.39
C SER A 385 -13.25 8.57 -4.20
N MET A 386 -13.31 8.11 -2.94
CA MET A 386 -13.63 6.70 -2.66
C MET A 386 -15.11 6.41 -2.96
N ALA A 387 -15.45 5.12 -3.01
CA ALA A 387 -16.80 4.65 -3.27
C ALA A 387 -17.79 5.03 -2.16
N SER A 388 -19.06 5.15 -2.54
CA SER A 388 -20.17 5.10 -1.59
C SER A 388 -20.32 3.74 -0.91
N ASN A 389 -21.25 3.64 0.03
CA ASN A 389 -21.79 2.33 0.41
C ASN A 389 -22.34 1.61 -0.85
N GLU A 390 -22.27 0.28 -0.86
CA GLU A 390 -22.93 -0.54 -1.87
C GLU A 390 -24.45 -0.53 -1.62
N ALA A 391 -25.24 -0.47 -2.70
CA ALA A 391 -26.69 -0.65 -2.66
C ALA A 391 -27.12 -1.66 -3.73
N SER A 392 -28.06 -2.55 -3.40
CA SER A 392 -28.52 -3.60 -4.30
C SER A 392 -29.99 -3.44 -4.66
N ALA A 393 -30.35 -3.75 -5.90
CA ALA A 393 -31.72 -3.82 -6.38
C ALA A 393 -31.97 -5.14 -7.14
N GLY A 394 -33.23 -5.56 -7.20
CA GLY A 394 -33.62 -6.85 -7.79
C GLY A 394 -33.86 -7.93 -6.75
N VAL A 395 -34.28 -9.09 -7.22
CA VAL A 395 -34.60 -10.24 -6.37
C VAL A 395 -33.45 -11.23 -6.41
N HIS A 396 -32.81 -11.46 -5.25
CA HIS A 396 -31.83 -12.53 -5.11
C HIS A 396 -32.53 -13.89 -5.15
N LYS A 397 -31.99 -14.81 -5.95
CA LYS A 397 -32.48 -16.19 -6.04
C LYS A 397 -32.53 -16.83 -4.65
N ALA A 398 -33.66 -17.44 -4.31
CA ALA A 398 -33.76 -18.33 -3.17
C ALA A 398 -33.35 -19.74 -3.59
N PHE A 399 -32.26 -20.24 -3.01
CA PHE A 399 -31.72 -21.56 -3.32
C PHE A 399 -32.44 -22.66 -2.56
N LYS A 400 -32.37 -23.90 -3.05
CA LYS A 400 -32.92 -25.09 -2.41
C LYS A 400 -31.83 -26.15 -2.19
N PRO A 401 -32.04 -27.12 -1.27
CA PRO A 401 -31.22 -28.33 -1.24
C PRO A 401 -31.16 -28.98 -2.64
N GLY A 402 -29.99 -29.49 -3.02
CA GLY A 402 -29.69 -30.03 -4.34
C GLY A 402 -29.26 -28.99 -5.39
N GLU A 403 -29.35 -27.70 -5.09
CA GLU A 403 -28.81 -26.66 -5.96
C GLU A 403 -27.39 -26.26 -5.53
N ARG A 404 -26.48 -26.15 -6.51
CA ARG A 404 -25.17 -25.55 -6.29
C ARG A 404 -25.30 -24.04 -6.09
N ILE A 405 -24.70 -23.55 -5.02
CA ILE A 405 -24.67 -22.14 -4.63
C ILE A 405 -23.26 -21.62 -4.81
N GLN A 406 -23.07 -20.71 -5.77
CA GLN A 406 -21.82 -19.96 -5.92
C GLN A 406 -21.70 -18.93 -4.79
N ALA A 407 -20.51 -18.77 -4.21
CA ALA A 407 -20.30 -17.93 -3.04
C ALA A 407 -20.66 -16.47 -3.30
N GLU A 408 -20.39 -15.96 -4.51
CA GLU A 408 -20.69 -14.60 -4.94
C GLU A 408 -22.19 -14.30 -5.05
N HIS A 409 -23.07 -15.31 -5.00
CA HIS A 409 -24.52 -15.14 -5.01
C HIS A 409 -25.12 -14.71 -3.65
N TYR A 410 -24.27 -14.30 -2.69
CA TYR A 410 -24.73 -13.73 -1.43
C TYR A 410 -25.67 -12.52 -1.64
N GLN A 411 -26.69 -12.39 -0.80
CA GLN A 411 -27.55 -11.20 -0.77
C GLN A 411 -27.03 -10.11 0.15
N ALA A 412 -26.28 -10.49 1.18
CA ALA A 412 -25.65 -9.58 2.12
C ALA A 412 -24.34 -10.16 2.61
N LYS A 413 -23.43 -9.28 3.04
CA LYS A 413 -22.10 -9.63 3.47
C LYS A 413 -21.61 -8.71 4.57
N ARG A 414 -20.54 -9.13 5.25
CA ARG A 414 -19.73 -8.29 6.12
C ARG A 414 -18.28 -8.76 6.11
N HIS A 415 -17.34 -7.83 5.96
CA HIS A 415 -15.89 -8.11 5.97
C HIS A 415 -15.49 -9.19 4.96
N THR A 416 -15.90 -9.00 3.71
CA THR A 416 -15.62 -9.96 2.62
C THR A 416 -15.12 -9.25 1.38
N TRP A 417 -14.30 -9.93 0.59
CA TRP A 417 -13.78 -9.45 -0.69
C TRP A 417 -14.06 -10.49 -1.79
N VAL A 418 -14.18 -10.02 -3.04
CA VAL A 418 -14.39 -10.91 -4.19
C VAL A 418 -13.07 -11.09 -4.91
N ARG A 419 -12.68 -12.34 -5.14
CA ARG A 419 -11.57 -12.69 -6.01
C ARG A 419 -12.12 -13.00 -7.40
N ASP A 420 -11.80 -12.16 -8.37
CA ASP A 420 -12.15 -12.39 -9.78
C ASP A 420 -10.89 -12.87 -10.52
N ASN A 421 -10.87 -14.13 -10.94
CA ASN A 421 -9.86 -14.63 -11.88
C ASN A 421 -10.55 -14.96 -13.22
N LYS A 422 -9.78 -15.13 -14.32
CA LYS A 422 -10.34 -15.35 -15.66
C LYS A 422 -11.23 -16.62 -15.78
N GLN A 423 -11.31 -17.46 -14.76
CA GLN A 423 -11.94 -18.78 -14.76
C GLN A 423 -12.93 -19.00 -13.59
N GLU A 424 -12.88 -18.20 -12.51
CA GLU A 424 -13.56 -18.46 -11.24
C GLU A 424 -13.80 -17.15 -10.46
N GLN A 425 -14.96 -17.06 -9.79
CA GLN A 425 -15.24 -16.06 -8.76
C GLN A 425 -15.26 -16.77 -7.41
N SER A 426 -14.56 -16.23 -6.43
CA SER A 426 -14.63 -16.75 -5.06
C SER A 426 -14.72 -15.61 -4.07
N VAL A 427 -15.30 -15.88 -2.90
CA VAL A 427 -15.54 -14.87 -1.89
C VAL A 427 -14.70 -15.16 -0.66
N GLY A 428 -13.80 -14.23 -0.37
CA GLY A 428 -12.93 -14.29 0.79
C GLY A 428 -13.65 -13.73 2.00
N LEU A 429 -13.67 -14.47 3.09
CA LEU A 429 -14.00 -13.96 4.41
C LEU A 429 -12.67 -13.47 5.00
N SER A 430 -12.52 -12.15 5.10
CA SER A 430 -11.34 -11.56 5.72
C SER A 430 -11.61 -11.36 7.21
N ASP A 431 -10.55 -11.41 7.98
CA ASP A 431 -10.59 -10.82 9.30
C ASP A 431 -10.71 -9.28 9.18
N ASN A 432 -11.01 -8.66 10.31
CA ASN A 432 -11.54 -7.30 10.45
C ASN A 432 -10.89 -6.22 9.58
N GLU A 433 -11.71 -5.30 9.05
CA GLU A 433 -11.30 -4.11 8.28
C GLU A 433 -10.43 -3.10 9.04
N ASN A 434 -10.40 -3.14 10.37
CA ASN A 434 -9.61 -2.19 11.14
C ASN A 434 -8.17 -2.66 11.30
N HIS A 435 -7.26 -1.69 11.35
CA HIS A 435 -5.85 -1.94 11.59
C HIS A 435 -5.60 -1.91 13.08
N TYR A 436 -5.37 -3.08 13.67
CA TYR A 436 -5.17 -3.21 15.10
C TYR A 436 -3.69 -3.29 15.47
N ALA A 437 -3.38 -2.97 16.73
CA ALA A 437 -2.06 -3.15 17.29
C ALA A 437 -1.53 -4.56 17.01
N THR A 438 -0.21 -4.70 16.82
CA THR A 438 0.44 -6.00 16.68
C THR A 438 0.04 -6.89 17.87
N GLY A 439 -0.61 -8.02 17.59
CA GLY A 439 -1.10 -8.96 18.61
C GLY A 439 -2.45 -8.60 19.25
N GLN A 440 -3.12 -7.51 18.88
CA GLN A 440 -4.44 -7.11 19.39
C GLN A 440 -5.51 -7.01 18.30
N LYS A 441 -5.58 -7.99 17.41
CA LYS A 441 -6.69 -8.09 16.46
C LYS A 441 -7.89 -8.70 17.22
N PRO A 442 -8.98 -7.99 17.53
CA PRO A 442 -10.19 -8.63 18.02
C PRO A 442 -10.77 -9.52 16.93
N PHE A 443 -11.65 -10.44 17.28
CA PHE A 443 -12.34 -11.25 16.29
C PHE A 443 -13.71 -10.64 16.01
N LEU A 444 -13.90 -10.07 14.82
CA LEU A 444 -15.21 -9.67 14.28
C LEU A 444 -15.54 -10.62 13.14
N PRO A 445 -16.54 -11.52 13.29
CA PRO A 445 -16.79 -12.54 12.30
C PRO A 445 -17.27 -11.92 10.98
N ALA A 446 -16.53 -12.22 9.91
CA ALA A 446 -17.02 -12.05 8.55
C ALA A 446 -18.16 -13.03 8.28
N TRP A 447 -19.11 -12.64 7.44
CA TRP A 447 -20.21 -13.51 7.06
C TRP A 447 -20.75 -13.22 5.67
N LEU A 448 -21.36 -14.25 5.09
CA LEU A 448 -22.12 -14.23 3.85
C LEU A 448 -23.53 -14.73 4.13
N LYS A 449 -24.54 -14.04 3.60
CA LYS A 449 -25.94 -14.43 3.75
C LYS A 449 -26.58 -14.72 2.39
N PHE A 450 -27.36 -15.79 2.31
CA PHE A 450 -28.01 -16.29 1.10
C PHE A 450 -29.49 -16.54 1.34
N ASN A 451 -30.35 -16.25 0.36
CA ASN A 451 -31.74 -16.70 0.41
C ASN A 451 -31.80 -18.21 0.21
N PHE A 452 -32.52 -18.89 1.09
CA PHE A 452 -32.58 -20.34 1.08
C PHE A 452 -33.94 -20.85 1.55
N ASN A 453 -34.49 -21.81 0.83
CA ASN A 453 -35.76 -22.45 1.10
C ASN A 453 -35.54 -23.96 1.17
N SER A 454 -35.78 -24.55 2.34
CA SER A 454 -35.80 -26.00 2.52
C SER A 454 -37.20 -26.44 2.90
N ASP A 455 -37.71 -27.47 2.23
CA ASP A 455 -38.93 -28.18 2.64
C ASP A 455 -38.61 -29.43 3.48
N TYR A 456 -37.32 -29.62 3.83
CA TYR A 456 -36.80 -30.79 4.51
C TYR A 456 -36.22 -30.46 5.89
N THR A 457 -36.56 -31.29 6.87
CA THR A 457 -35.94 -31.33 8.20
C THR A 457 -35.26 -32.67 8.41
N GLY A 458 -33.96 -32.68 8.67
CA GLY A 458 -33.22 -33.92 8.89
C GLY A 458 -31.73 -33.79 8.64
N GLN A 459 -31.06 -34.94 8.50
CA GLN A 459 -29.64 -35.03 8.18
C GLN A 459 -29.43 -34.98 6.68
N GLY A 460 -28.29 -34.44 6.26
CA GLY A 460 -27.85 -34.47 4.88
C GLY A 460 -26.33 -34.32 4.80
N THR A 461 -25.84 -34.08 3.60
CA THR A 461 -24.42 -33.90 3.32
C THR A 461 -24.20 -32.57 2.62
N LEU A 462 -23.23 -31.79 3.08
CA LEU A 462 -22.73 -30.61 2.39
C LEU A 462 -21.47 -30.99 1.62
N LYS A 463 -21.42 -30.58 0.35
CA LYS A 463 -20.19 -30.53 -0.45
C LYS A 463 -19.81 -29.07 -0.68
N MET A 464 -18.56 -28.71 -0.45
CA MET A 464 -18.10 -27.34 -0.63
C MET A 464 -16.69 -27.26 -1.18
N ARG A 465 -16.45 -26.38 -2.15
CA ARG A 465 -15.13 -26.06 -2.68
C ARG A 465 -14.62 -24.76 -2.07
N LEU A 466 -13.44 -24.82 -1.46
CA LEU A 466 -12.83 -23.68 -0.76
C LEU A 466 -11.30 -23.80 -0.68
N ARG A 467 -10.66 -22.69 -0.34
CA ARG A 467 -9.25 -22.57 0.03
C ARG A 467 -9.18 -21.86 1.39
N SER A 468 -8.27 -22.24 2.28
CA SER A 468 -8.20 -21.61 3.61
C SER A 468 -6.81 -21.64 4.20
N GLN A 469 -6.57 -20.77 5.19
CA GLN A 469 -5.45 -20.95 6.11
C GLN A 469 -5.63 -22.24 6.93
N ASP A 470 -4.52 -22.84 7.35
CA ASP A 470 -4.54 -23.96 8.27
C ASP A 470 -5.26 -23.58 9.56
N GLY A 471 -6.16 -24.45 10.02
CA GLY A 471 -6.97 -24.22 11.23
C GLY A 471 -8.14 -23.24 11.04
N ALA A 472 -8.46 -22.80 9.82
CA ALA A 472 -9.67 -22.03 9.56
C ALA A 472 -10.93 -22.77 10.00
N SER A 473 -11.81 -22.07 10.72
CA SER A 473 -13.08 -22.60 11.18
C SER A 473 -14.22 -21.64 10.86
N PHE A 474 -15.39 -22.19 10.54
CA PHE A 474 -16.57 -21.43 10.18
C PHE A 474 -17.84 -22.25 10.45
N GLU A 475 -18.96 -21.55 10.50
CA GLU A 475 -20.27 -22.10 10.82
C GLU A 475 -21.25 -21.79 9.70
N ILE A 476 -22.19 -22.69 9.48
CA ILE A 476 -23.34 -22.46 8.60
C ILE A 476 -24.60 -22.47 9.47
N TRP A 477 -25.38 -21.41 9.36
CA TRP A 477 -26.62 -21.22 10.10
C TRP A 477 -27.80 -21.09 9.13
N GLN A 478 -28.96 -21.65 9.50
CA GLN A 478 -30.23 -21.42 8.82
C GLN A 478 -31.18 -20.70 9.79
N GLY A 479 -31.27 -19.38 9.69
CA GLY A 479 -31.85 -18.55 10.75
C GLY A 479 -31.10 -18.73 12.07
N HIS A 480 -31.74 -19.30 13.09
CA HIS A 480 -31.13 -19.57 14.40
C HIS A 480 -30.69 -21.04 14.58
N HIS A 481 -30.84 -21.87 13.54
CA HIS A 481 -30.45 -23.27 13.58
C HIS A 481 -29.02 -23.45 13.06
N LEU A 482 -28.15 -24.08 13.86
CA LEU A 482 -26.79 -24.41 13.43
C LEU A 482 -26.84 -25.61 12.49
N VAL A 483 -26.52 -25.39 11.21
CA VAL A 483 -26.50 -26.43 10.18
C VAL A 483 -25.27 -27.31 10.32
N ALA A 484 -24.09 -26.69 10.45
CA ALA A 484 -22.82 -27.37 10.69
C ALA A 484 -21.72 -26.42 11.18
N ARG A 485 -20.72 -27.00 11.85
CA ARG A 485 -19.40 -26.37 12.07
C ARG A 485 -18.38 -27.09 11.20
N LEU A 486 -17.56 -26.33 10.51
CA LEU A 486 -16.61 -26.86 9.55
C LEU A 486 -15.21 -26.33 9.84
N THR A 487 -14.25 -27.18 9.52
CA THR A 487 -12.84 -26.86 9.41
C THR A 487 -12.31 -27.49 8.13
N GLY A 488 -11.27 -26.91 7.56
CA GLY A 488 -10.59 -27.49 6.39
C GLY A 488 -10.49 -26.53 5.22
N GLY A 489 -9.86 -27.04 4.16
CA GLY A 489 -9.28 -26.26 3.07
C GLY A 489 -7.77 -26.48 3.02
N LYS A 490 -7.17 -26.19 1.86
CA LYS A 490 -5.72 -26.11 1.72
C LYS A 490 -5.31 -24.66 1.53
N SER A 491 -4.13 -24.30 2.01
CA SER A 491 -3.61 -22.94 1.92
C SER A 491 -3.06 -22.59 0.54
N ASP A 492 -2.69 -23.58 -0.26
CA ASP A 492 -2.06 -23.44 -1.58
C ASP A 492 -3.04 -23.55 -2.76
N ALA A 493 -4.09 -24.37 -2.62
CA ALA A 493 -5.06 -24.66 -3.68
C ALA A 493 -6.49 -24.81 -3.18
N PHE A 494 -7.47 -24.63 -4.08
CA PHE A 494 -8.85 -24.99 -3.79
C PHE A 494 -8.99 -26.50 -3.63
N SER A 495 -9.78 -26.91 -2.64
CA SER A 495 -10.10 -28.29 -2.34
C SER A 495 -11.59 -28.44 -2.06
N GLU A 496 -12.14 -29.60 -2.38
CA GLU A 496 -13.49 -29.97 -1.96
C GLU A 496 -13.44 -30.60 -0.57
N ILE A 497 -14.36 -30.19 0.29
CA ILE A 497 -14.64 -30.82 1.58
C ILE A 497 -16.09 -31.31 1.61
N THR A 498 -16.33 -32.30 2.47
CA THR A 498 -17.66 -32.85 2.73
C THR A 498 -17.92 -32.82 4.23
N ALA A 499 -19.15 -32.51 4.64
CA ALA A 499 -19.56 -32.52 6.04
C ALA A 499 -21.00 -33.00 6.20
N ASP A 500 -21.28 -33.67 7.31
CA ASP A 500 -22.66 -33.95 7.71
C ASP A 500 -23.33 -32.65 8.18
N VAL A 501 -24.58 -32.48 7.79
CA VAL A 501 -25.36 -31.27 8.09
C VAL A 501 -26.75 -31.60 8.59
N SER A 502 -27.32 -30.70 9.39
CA SER A 502 -28.73 -30.78 9.78
C SER A 502 -29.49 -29.57 9.26
N LEU A 503 -30.47 -29.79 8.39
CA LEU A 503 -31.33 -28.74 7.84
C LEU A 503 -32.70 -28.75 8.52
N ILE A 504 -33.40 -27.61 8.45
CA ILE A 504 -34.78 -27.47 8.89
C ILE A 504 -35.68 -27.00 7.74
N ALA A 505 -36.92 -27.49 7.71
CA ALA A 505 -37.94 -27.02 6.78
C ALA A 505 -38.30 -25.57 7.13
N SER A 506 -37.86 -24.62 6.30
CA SER A 506 -37.90 -23.19 6.58
C SER A 506 -37.52 -22.34 5.36
N GLN A 507 -37.99 -21.09 5.34
CA GLN A 507 -37.57 -20.04 4.39
C GLN A 507 -36.55 -19.08 5.02
N GLN A 508 -36.00 -19.43 6.18
CA GLN A 508 -34.94 -18.65 6.82
C GLN A 508 -33.65 -18.71 5.99
N PRO A 509 -32.93 -17.58 5.86
CA PRO A 509 -31.72 -17.52 5.04
C PRO A 509 -30.60 -18.38 5.62
N LEU A 510 -29.68 -18.79 4.74
CA LEU A 510 -28.40 -19.35 5.14
C LEU A 510 -27.40 -18.24 5.45
N GLU A 511 -26.60 -18.44 6.49
CA GLU A 511 -25.48 -17.57 6.84
C GLU A 511 -24.22 -18.40 7.05
N ILE A 512 -23.19 -18.15 6.25
CA ILE A 512 -21.85 -18.71 6.45
C ILE A 512 -21.04 -17.68 7.23
N ARG A 513 -20.57 -18.04 8.41
CA ARG A 513 -19.90 -17.13 9.34
C ARG A 513 -18.53 -17.66 9.73
N ALA A 514 -17.48 -16.85 9.61
CA ALA A 514 -16.18 -17.20 10.15
C ALA A 514 -16.30 -17.45 11.66
N ALA A 515 -15.58 -18.45 12.19
CA ALA A 515 -15.54 -18.77 13.62
C ALA A 515 -14.18 -18.47 14.27
N ASN A 516 -13.17 -18.12 13.46
CA ASN A 516 -11.88 -17.60 13.90
C ASN A 516 -11.28 -16.63 12.87
N GLN A 517 -10.07 -16.12 13.16
CA GLN A 517 -9.39 -15.10 12.35
C GLN A 517 -8.67 -15.64 11.11
N SER A 518 -8.59 -16.95 10.97
CA SER A 518 -7.94 -17.58 9.82
C SER A 518 -8.74 -17.30 8.54
N TRP A 519 -8.06 -16.87 7.49
CA TRP A 519 -8.74 -16.51 6.24
C TRP A 519 -9.35 -17.75 5.56
N LEU A 520 -10.49 -17.52 4.90
CA LEU A 520 -11.25 -18.52 4.16
C LEU A 520 -11.69 -17.93 2.83
N LEU A 521 -11.58 -18.69 1.74
CA LEU A 521 -12.00 -18.32 0.40
C LEU A 521 -12.96 -19.40 -0.12
N ILE A 522 -14.23 -19.05 -0.30
CA ILE A 522 -15.30 -19.97 -0.70
C ILE A 522 -15.56 -19.79 -2.19
N ASP A 523 -15.63 -20.88 -2.92
CA ASP A 523 -16.00 -20.90 -4.34
C ASP A 523 -17.49 -21.25 -4.49
N TRP A 524 -17.89 -22.49 -4.17
CA TRP A 524 -19.29 -22.90 -4.15
C TRP A 524 -19.57 -23.95 -3.09
N PHE A 525 -20.85 -24.13 -2.77
CA PHE A 525 -21.32 -25.18 -1.88
C PHE A 525 -22.69 -25.73 -2.32
N GLU A 526 -23.00 -26.95 -1.91
CA GLU A 526 -24.18 -27.70 -2.34
C GLU A 526 -24.61 -28.67 -1.24
N PHE A 527 -25.92 -28.73 -0.94
CA PHE A 527 -26.47 -29.69 0.01
C PHE A 527 -27.12 -30.87 -0.73
N SER A 528 -26.87 -32.08 -0.25
CA SER A 528 -27.54 -33.31 -0.66
C SER A 528 -28.34 -33.86 0.52
N LEU A 529 -29.60 -34.23 0.30
CA LEU A 529 -30.54 -34.71 1.33
C LEU A 529 -30.62 -36.24 1.38
#